data_AF-A0A7V9G8D9-F1
#
_entry.id   AF-A0A7V9G8D9-F1
#
_cell.length_a   1.000
_cell.length_b   1.000
_cell.length_c   1.000
_cell.angle_alpha   90.00
_cell.angle_beta   90.00
_cell.angle_gamma   90.00
#
_symmetry.space_group_name_H-M   'P 1'
#
loop_
_entity.id
_entity.type
_entity.pdbx_description
1 polymer ?
#
loop_
_entity_poly.entity_id
_entity_poly.type
_entity_poly.pdbx_seq_one_letter_code
_entity_poly.pdbx_strand_id
1 'polypeptide(L)'
;MEPDAYNERINRLESALLRQGGRRIAMNAVGEIDRSALLEEMARLDYTFIGSEPQGFTYAAEFRRPGRAGGRAHHAVATAYSEHGAILEAAILALTGSGPGAERDSSNPPGASPQHVERWMPRPGRSRALGQV
;
A
#
# COMPACT_ATOMS: atom_id res chain seq x y z
N MET A 1 -14.82 -24.67 4.76
CA MET A 1 -13.89 -23.63 5.23
C MET A 1 -12.73 -23.72 4.25
N GLU A 2 -12.45 -22.71 3.42
CA GLU A 2 -11.33 -22.76 2.47
C GLU A 2 -10.09 -22.10 3.10
N PRO A 3 -9.25 -22.85 3.85
CA PRO A 3 -7.93 -22.40 4.26
C PRO A 3 -7.00 -22.13 3.05
N ASP A 4 -7.38 -22.58 1.86
CA ASP A 4 -6.55 -22.53 0.66
C ASP A 4 -6.27 -21.10 0.20
N ALA A 5 -7.26 -20.19 0.20
CA ALA A 5 -7.05 -18.82 -0.28
C ALA A 5 -6.13 -17.98 0.63
N TYR A 6 -6.11 -18.25 1.94
CA TYR A 6 -5.18 -17.60 2.85
C TYR A 6 -3.76 -18.18 2.72
N ASN A 7 -3.64 -19.50 2.71
CA ASN A 7 -2.36 -20.17 2.52
C ASN A 7 -1.73 -19.82 1.17
N GLU A 8 -2.52 -19.69 0.11
CA GLU A 8 -2.06 -19.26 -1.21
C GLU A 8 -1.48 -17.84 -1.16
N ARG A 9 -2.11 -16.90 -0.42
CA ARG A 9 -1.57 -15.55 -0.24
C ARG A 9 -0.23 -15.56 0.47
N ILE A 10 -0.11 -16.33 1.55
CA ILE A 10 1.17 -16.46 2.27
C ILE A 10 2.24 -17.09 1.37
N ASN A 11 1.92 -18.16 0.63
CA ASN A 11 2.85 -18.79 -0.31
C ASN A 11 3.31 -17.84 -1.41
N ARG A 12 2.42 -16.97 -1.91
CA ARG A 12 2.76 -15.93 -2.89
C ARG A 12 3.71 -14.90 -2.29
N LEU A 13 3.45 -14.43 -1.07
CA LEU A 13 4.32 -13.51 -0.37
C LEU A 13 5.71 -14.13 -0.12
N GLU A 14 5.79 -15.33 0.44
CA GLU A 14 7.06 -16.00 0.71
C GLU A 14 7.87 -16.22 -0.57
N SER A 15 7.21 -16.69 -1.63
CA SER A 15 7.87 -16.87 -2.93
C SER A 15 8.39 -15.55 -3.49
N ALA A 16 7.63 -14.46 -3.36
CA ALA A 16 8.02 -13.14 -3.84
C ALA A 16 9.19 -12.57 -3.04
N LEU A 17 9.16 -12.70 -1.71
CA LEU A 17 10.27 -12.33 -0.83
C LEU A 17 11.54 -13.06 -1.24
N LEU A 18 11.49 -14.40 -1.32
CA LEU A 18 12.67 -15.20 -1.66
C LEU A 18 13.25 -14.85 -3.04
N ARG A 19 12.41 -14.56 -4.05
CA ARG A 19 12.87 -14.12 -5.38
C ARG A 19 13.60 -12.78 -5.37
N GLN A 20 13.20 -11.88 -4.48
CA GLN A 20 13.84 -10.57 -4.30
C GLN A 20 15.07 -10.65 -3.36
N GLY A 21 15.46 -11.85 -2.93
CA GLY A 21 16.55 -12.07 -1.97
C GLY A 21 16.13 -11.85 -0.52
N GLY A 22 14.82 -11.82 -0.24
CA GLY A 22 14.15 -11.72 1.04
C GLY A 22 14.28 -12.96 1.93
N ARG A 23 13.83 -12.87 3.18
CA ARG A 23 13.74 -13.98 4.14
C ARG A 23 12.29 -14.42 4.34
N ARG A 24 12.10 -15.67 4.79
CA ARG A 24 10.80 -16.14 5.28
C ARG A 24 10.46 -15.44 6.59
N ILE A 25 9.19 -15.11 6.76
CA ILE A 25 8.69 -14.42 7.95
C ILE A 25 7.99 -15.44 8.84
N ALA A 26 8.24 -15.36 10.14
CA ALA A 26 7.61 -16.25 11.10
C ALA A 26 6.09 -16.02 11.15
N MET A 27 5.35 -17.12 11.31
CA MET A 27 3.93 -17.07 11.67
C MET A 27 3.79 -17.05 13.19
N ASN A 28 2.79 -16.33 13.69
CA ASN A 28 2.40 -16.35 15.09
C ASN A 28 1.54 -17.60 15.39
N ALA A 29 1.16 -17.77 16.66
CA ALA A 29 0.39 -18.93 17.12
C ALA A 29 -1.02 -19.03 16.51
N VAL A 30 -1.54 -17.95 15.91
CA VAL A 30 -2.86 -17.94 15.22
C VAL A 30 -2.73 -18.11 13.71
N GLY A 31 -1.52 -18.36 13.18
CA GLY A 31 -1.28 -18.59 11.75
C GLY A 31 -1.17 -17.30 10.92
N GLU A 32 -1.00 -16.15 11.56
CA GLU A 32 -0.77 -14.88 10.90
C GLU A 32 0.72 -14.55 10.80
N ILE A 33 1.12 -13.90 9.71
CA ILE A 33 2.49 -13.43 9.54
C ILE A 33 2.76 -12.34 10.58
N ASP A 34 3.95 -12.37 11.20
CA ASP A 34 4.37 -11.29 12.07
C ASP A 34 4.52 -9.98 11.27
N ARG A 35 3.67 -9.00 11.59
CA ARG A 35 3.65 -7.68 10.93
C ARG A 35 4.99 -6.98 11.01
N SER A 36 5.63 -6.98 12.18
CA SER A 36 6.87 -6.24 12.39
C SER A 36 7.99 -6.84 11.55
N ALA A 37 8.10 -8.17 11.55
CA ALA A 37 9.09 -8.88 10.74
C ALA A 37 8.85 -8.69 9.23
N LEU A 38 7.58 -8.62 8.78
CA LEU A 38 7.25 -8.27 7.40
C LEU A 38 7.74 -6.87 7.04
N LEU A 39 7.47 -5.87 7.89
CA LEU A 39 7.87 -4.49 7.63
C LEU A 39 9.39 -4.33 7.63
N GLU A 40 10.10 -4.99 8.55
CA GLU A 40 11.56 -5.02 8.58
C GLU A 40 12.14 -5.63 7.31
N GLU A 41 11.58 -6.74 6.86
CA GLU A 41 12.07 -7.43 5.67
C GLU A 41 11.79 -6.62 4.39
N MET A 42 10.62 -5.98 4.29
CA MET A 42 10.30 -5.04 3.21
C MET A 42 11.27 -3.86 3.19
N ALA A 43 11.58 -3.27 4.35
CA ALA A 43 12.53 -2.18 4.47
C ALA A 43 13.95 -2.60 4.04
N ARG A 44 14.35 -3.83 4.35
CA ARG A 44 15.63 -4.40 3.89
C ARG A 44 15.71 -4.54 2.36
N LEU A 45 14.56 -4.69 1.70
CA LEU A 45 14.41 -4.71 0.24
C LEU A 45 14.19 -3.31 -0.37
N ASP A 46 14.48 -2.25 0.38
CA ASP A 46 14.29 -0.84 0.04
C ASP A 46 12.81 -0.41 -0.13
N TYR A 47 11.85 -1.19 0.34
CA TYR A 47 10.45 -0.78 0.38
C TYR A 47 10.12 -0.08 1.69
N THR A 48 9.71 1.17 1.59
CA THR A 48 9.22 1.99 2.72
C THR A 48 7.72 1.79 2.87
N PHE A 49 7.29 1.37 4.05
CA PHE A 49 5.89 1.39 4.43
C PHE A 49 5.46 2.83 4.75
N ILE A 50 4.45 3.33 4.07
CA ILE A 50 3.97 4.71 4.25
C ILE A 50 2.92 4.77 5.35
N GLY A 51 2.00 3.81 5.36
CA GLY A 51 0.95 3.72 6.35
C GLY A 51 -0.17 2.79 5.93
N SER A 52 -1.08 2.60 6.87
CA SER A 52 -2.36 1.93 6.70
C SER A 52 -3.46 2.84 7.22
N GLU A 53 -4.46 3.14 6.39
CA GLU A 53 -5.56 4.04 6.73
C GLU A 53 -6.91 3.35 6.53
N PRO A 54 -7.88 3.55 7.43
CA PRO A 54 -9.24 3.06 7.22
C PRO A 54 -9.92 3.82 6.07
N GLN A 55 -10.59 3.09 5.18
CA GLN A 55 -11.37 3.62 4.06
C GLN A 55 -12.79 3.04 4.08
N GLY A 56 -13.70 3.69 4.80
CA GLY A 56 -15.07 3.20 4.97
C GLY A 56 -15.10 1.86 5.71
N PHE A 57 -15.42 0.77 4.99
CA PHE A 57 -15.50 -0.59 5.54
C PHE A 57 -14.23 -1.44 5.27
N THR A 58 -13.19 -0.84 4.70
CA THR A 58 -11.92 -1.49 4.38
C THR A 58 -10.75 -0.72 4.97
N TYR A 59 -9.54 -1.25 4.80
CA TYR A 59 -8.27 -0.60 5.07
C TYR A 59 -7.49 -0.51 3.77
N ALA A 60 -6.76 0.58 3.57
CA ALA A 60 -5.78 0.72 2.50
C ALA A 60 -4.37 0.76 3.10
N ALA A 61 -3.42 0.05 2.50
CA ALA A 61 -2.02 0.06 2.91
C ALA A 61 -1.11 0.40 1.72
N GLU A 62 0.00 1.08 2.01
CA GLU A 62 0.87 1.62 0.98
C GLU A 62 2.35 1.30 1.23
N PHE A 63 3.02 0.83 0.17
CA PHE A 63 4.47 0.69 0.10
C PHE A 63 5.05 1.52 -1.06
N ARG A 64 6.20 2.16 -0.82
CA ARG A 64 6.98 2.89 -1.83
C ARG A 64 8.40 2.36 -1.89
N ARG A 65 8.98 2.33 -3.09
CA ARG A 65 10.42 2.12 -3.27
C ARG A 65 10.99 3.22 -4.16
N PRO A 66 12.03 3.95 -3.72
CA PRO A 66 12.66 4.95 -4.57
C PRO A 66 13.29 4.28 -5.79
N GLY A 67 13.15 4.91 -6.95
CA GLY A 67 13.84 4.47 -8.17
C GLY A 67 15.34 4.66 -8.03
N ARG A 68 16.15 3.62 -8.30
CA ARG A 68 17.61 3.69 -8.22
C ARG A 68 18.24 3.61 -9.61
N ALA A 69 19.26 4.43 -9.86
CA ALA A 69 20.11 4.36 -11.06
C ALA A 69 19.34 4.23 -12.40
N GLY A 70 18.37 5.11 -12.64
CA GLY A 70 17.54 5.08 -13.85
C GLY A 70 16.31 4.16 -13.77
N GLY A 71 16.13 3.43 -12.67
CA GLY A 71 14.91 2.68 -12.38
C GLY A 71 13.74 3.60 -11.99
N ARG A 72 12.51 3.18 -12.33
CA ARG A 72 11.28 3.89 -11.94
C ARG A 72 11.02 3.70 -10.44
N ALA A 73 10.51 4.74 -9.78
CA ALA A 73 9.96 4.61 -8.44
C ALA A 73 8.78 3.62 -8.47
N HIS A 74 8.71 2.75 -7.48
CA HIS A 74 7.62 1.78 -7.33
C HIS A 74 6.66 2.26 -6.24
N HIS A 75 5.38 2.11 -6.50
CA HIS A 75 4.31 2.47 -5.58
C HIS A 75 3.24 1.37 -5.64
N ALA A 76 2.92 0.79 -4.49
CA ALA A 76 1.95 -0.28 -4.36
C ALA A 76 0.94 0.07 -3.27
N VAL A 77 -0.34 0.06 -3.64
CA VAL A 77 -1.47 0.27 -2.74
C VAL A 77 -2.41 -0.91 -2.86
N ALA A 78 -2.85 -1.47 -1.74
CA ALA A 78 -3.87 -2.49 -1.72
C ALA A 78 -4.89 -2.23 -0.62
N THR A 79 -6.11 -2.72 -0.86
CA THR A 79 -7.23 -2.60 0.08
C THR A 79 -7.70 -3.97 0.55
N ALA A 80 -8.04 -4.11 1.83
CA ALA A 80 -8.64 -5.33 2.37
C ALA A 80 -9.60 -5.03 3.54
N TYR A 81 -10.39 -6.03 3.95
CA TYR A 81 -11.33 -5.91 5.06
C TYR A 81 -10.67 -5.82 6.45
N SER A 82 -9.36 -6.05 6.53
CA SER A 82 -8.57 -5.89 7.76
C SER A 82 -7.28 -5.14 7.46
N GLU A 83 -6.76 -4.42 8.45
CA GLU A 83 -5.48 -3.72 8.34
C GLU A 83 -4.35 -4.70 7.98
N HIS A 84 -4.29 -5.84 8.66
CA HIS A 84 -3.30 -6.88 8.42
C HIS A 84 -3.37 -7.42 6.99
N GLY A 85 -4.59 -7.68 6.49
CA GLY A 85 -4.81 -8.10 5.12
C GLY A 85 -4.36 -7.04 4.10
N ALA A 86 -4.63 -5.76 4.36
CA ALA A 86 -4.26 -4.69 3.45
C ALA A 86 -2.73 -4.58 3.33
N ILE A 87 -2.01 -4.69 4.44
CA ILE A 87 -0.54 -4.68 4.47
C ILE A 87 0.03 -5.88 3.70
N LEU A 88 -0.52 -7.07 3.91
CA LEU A 88 -0.11 -8.28 3.19
C LEU A 88 -0.29 -8.14 1.67
N GLU A 89 -1.46 -7.70 1.22
CA GLU A 89 -1.74 -7.53 -0.21
C GLU A 89 -0.86 -6.42 -0.82
N ALA A 90 -0.64 -5.32 -0.10
CA ALA A 90 0.21 -4.23 -0.57
C ALA A 90 1.67 -4.69 -0.68
N ALA A 91 2.14 -5.54 0.24
CA ALA A 91 3.48 -6.13 0.16
C ALA A 91 3.60 -7.11 -1.01
N ILE A 92 2.61 -7.98 -1.23
CA ILE A 92 2.58 -8.87 -2.40
C ILE A 92 2.64 -8.05 -3.68
N LEU A 93 1.78 -7.04 -3.81
CA LEU A 93 1.75 -6.14 -4.97
C LEU A 93 3.09 -5.40 -5.15
N ALA A 94 3.72 -4.94 -4.07
CA ALA A 94 5.01 -4.30 -4.11
C ALA A 94 6.13 -5.21 -4.65
N LEU A 95 6.11 -6.49 -4.27
CA LEU A 95 7.17 -7.45 -4.61
C LEU A 95 7.00 -8.07 -6.00
N THR A 96 5.75 -8.26 -6.44
CA THR A 96 5.43 -8.98 -7.69
C THR A 96 4.97 -8.07 -8.82
N GLY A 97 4.49 -6.86 -8.52
CA GLY A 97 3.74 -6.03 -9.45
C GLY A 97 2.31 -6.53 -9.74
N SER A 98 1.86 -7.60 -9.06
CA SER A 98 0.57 -8.26 -9.25
C SER A 98 -0.11 -8.56 -7.92
N GLY A 99 -1.23 -7.89 -7.66
CA GLY A 99 -2.12 -8.15 -6.53
C GLY A 99 -3.52 -8.56 -7.02
N PRO A 100 -4.32 -9.30 -6.22
CA PRO A 100 -5.72 -9.55 -6.52
C PRO A 100 -6.49 -8.23 -6.40
N GLY A 101 -6.54 -7.48 -7.51
CA GLY A 101 -7.05 -6.10 -7.58
C GLY A 101 -6.24 -5.18 -8.52
N ALA A 102 -5.00 -5.57 -8.89
CA ALA A 102 -4.12 -4.78 -9.76
C ALA A 102 -4.61 -4.67 -11.22
N GLU A 103 -5.59 -5.49 -11.62
CA GLU A 103 -6.18 -5.45 -12.96
C GLU A 103 -7.19 -4.30 -13.18
N ARG A 104 -7.55 -3.50 -12.17
CA ARG A 104 -8.58 -2.45 -12.35
C ARG A 104 -8.13 -1.00 -12.33
N ASP A 105 -6.94 -0.65 -11.86
CA ASP A 105 -6.49 0.75 -11.85
C ASP A 105 -4.99 0.93 -12.17
N SER A 106 -4.44 0.07 -13.04
CA SER A 106 -3.16 0.34 -13.70
C SER A 106 -3.26 1.45 -14.77
N SER A 107 -4.15 2.42 -14.57
CA SER A 107 -4.13 3.71 -15.26
C SER A 107 -3.16 4.61 -14.51
N ASN A 108 -1.85 4.45 -14.75
CA ASN A 108 -0.90 5.52 -14.46
C ASN A 108 -1.42 6.82 -15.12
N PRO A 109 -1.72 7.92 -14.41
CA PRO A 109 -1.61 9.22 -15.03
C PRO A 109 -0.11 9.57 -15.07
N PRO A 110 0.47 9.80 -16.26
CA PRO A 110 1.83 10.34 -16.33
C PRO A 110 1.82 11.74 -15.71
N GLY A 111 2.39 11.89 -14.51
CA GLY A 111 2.60 13.20 -13.88
C GLY A 111 1.75 13.55 -12.65
N ALA A 112 1.25 12.59 -11.86
CA ALA A 112 0.57 12.91 -10.61
C ALA A 112 1.56 13.42 -9.54
N SER A 113 1.73 14.74 -9.49
CA SER A 113 2.24 15.45 -8.32
C SER A 113 1.45 15.04 -7.06
N PRO A 114 2.08 14.96 -5.87
CA PRO A 114 1.37 14.68 -4.64
C PRO A 114 0.38 15.82 -4.37
N GLN A 115 -0.91 15.61 -4.67
CA GLN A 115 -1.94 16.56 -4.29
C GLN A 115 -2.17 16.41 -2.79
N HIS A 116 -1.44 17.28 -2.09
CA HIS A 116 -1.66 17.72 -0.73
C HIS A 116 -3.15 17.70 -0.39
N VAL A 117 -3.51 16.95 0.66
CA VAL A 117 -4.86 16.94 1.23
C VAL A 117 -5.20 18.36 1.64
N GLU A 118 -6.02 19.06 0.84
CA GLU A 118 -6.64 20.31 1.29
C GLU A 118 -7.60 19.96 2.43
N ARG A 119 -7.05 20.10 3.63
CA ARG A 119 -7.74 20.20 4.91
C ARG A 119 -8.95 21.12 4.74
N TRP A 120 -10.15 20.55 4.76
CA TRP A 120 -11.41 21.29 4.84
C TRP A 120 -11.39 22.17 6.09
N MET A 121 -11.11 23.46 5.91
CA MET A 121 -11.39 24.49 6.89
C MET A 121 -12.61 25.28 6.42
N PRO A 122 -13.65 25.45 7.26
CA PRO A 122 -14.75 26.35 6.94
C PRO A 122 -14.21 27.79 6.96
N ARG A 123 -14.33 28.51 5.85
CA ARG A 123 -13.98 29.94 5.78
C ARG A 123 -15.03 30.77 6.54
N PRO A 124 -14.66 31.59 7.53
CA PRO A 124 -15.51 32.67 7.99
C PRO A 124 -15.09 34.01 7.34
N GLY A 125 -16.08 34.79 6.90
CA GLY A 125 -15.95 36.18 6.47
C GLY A 125 -15.74 36.36 4.96
N ARG A 126 -16.11 37.47 4.32
CA ARG A 126 -16.44 38.81 4.81
C ARG A 126 -16.95 39.61 3.60
N SER A 127 -17.88 40.54 3.84
CA SER A 127 -18.41 41.51 2.88
C SER A 127 -17.33 42.25 2.10
N ARG A 128 -17.57 42.54 0.81
CA ARG A 128 -17.14 43.80 0.20
C ARG A 128 -18.06 44.22 -0.95
N ALA A 129 -18.52 45.45 -0.83
CA ALA A 129 -19.37 46.18 -1.74
C ALA A 129 -18.61 46.73 -2.96
N LEU A 130 -19.39 47.37 -3.84
CA LEU A 130 -19.06 48.38 -4.85
C LEU A 130 -18.68 47.89 -6.25
N GLY A 131 -19.68 47.93 -7.14
CA GLY A 131 -19.76 48.95 -8.18
C GLY A 131 -19.04 48.63 -9.49
N GLN A 132 -19.80 48.61 -10.59
CA GLN A 132 -19.36 49.16 -11.88
C GLN A 132 -20.53 49.25 -12.87
N VAL A 133 -20.75 50.50 -13.33
CA VAL A 133 -21.26 51.03 -14.62
C VAL A 133 -22.46 50.38 -15.30
#